data_AF-A0AA97NUY7-F1
#
_entry.id   AF-A0AA97NUY7-F1
#
_cell.length_a   1.000
_cell.length_b   1.000
_cell.length_c   1.000
_cell.angle_alpha   90.00
_cell.angle_beta   90.00
_cell.angle_gamma   90.00
#
_symmetry.space_group_name_H-M   'P 1'
#
loop_
_entity.id
_entity.type
_entity.pdbx_description
1 polymer ?
#
loop_
_entity_poly.entity_id
_entity_poly.type
_entity_poly.pdbx_seq_one_letter_code
_entity_poly.pdbx_strand_id
1 'polypeptide(L)'
;MSKTSFMYMVNHVFLPPKLPEGDDSDPTNSSTLQSTVLRITEKFEDFVPSAKHGLVRSAVAMIRRMVQAQDQNGNVNYIRLEGVLQELSHSGPGAAVPIHTLSQNAGVLVYKSKDSISIESFELSPLNSAVMKSPGRLRRYFPGPAMAMNLETFCDEKLRTCFAALLHKLCHQRTPDTCPLVKKAGQSHEEPRDTLDPVYVTEFMSAFLGPVAKQVQDAPGVWKNTRSEVMWNNSLMPWRRSPLWLLIRVTLQLLFVHEAPSALDGISFYKSLMLFFTASLLEEALNHCLPSEIIEIMRSKVVRRKHKLTALHGQNDKVTSFADRVMTEAAQELILRQSNFIKHNTPVNILPRLRSLDFASDSVHRLEELNDFIGLISQRKLSSYETNSNQFTEMASFDQDTLPHIPTSTPGEYTEFFLAEVETWVSYHLDSWLHHNITESEACAKLLEFMTAYKKIALPIYRTDPEGLSIMVLALTELWIACDKIAKSQIPLMCDYDPRIPSCLFQSLLLPSRDNMRRLAKVEQYLRQRSQVADQSLPDIFTSFGGSRTFAVRYYGQSAVHQRLLGKIEAEAARSRTAKIAELSNVQAQHERLRRLYEAASCECLLQNKRKGAMSYQ
;
A
#
# COMPACT_ATOMS: atom_id res chain seq x y z
N MET A 1 -13.53 -14.16 -17.99
CA MET A 1 -13.20 -13.49 -16.71
C MET A 1 -12.62 -12.11 -16.99
N SER A 2 -12.94 -11.09 -16.18
CA SER A 2 -12.40 -9.74 -16.36
C SER A 2 -10.92 -9.67 -15.96
N LYS A 3 -10.16 -8.71 -16.51
CA LYS A 3 -8.75 -8.49 -16.11
C LYS A 3 -8.63 -8.13 -14.63
N THR A 4 -9.59 -7.37 -14.09
CA THR A 4 -9.63 -6.98 -12.66
C THR A 4 -9.80 -8.18 -11.75
N SER A 5 -10.76 -9.07 -12.03
CA SER A 5 -10.99 -10.28 -11.24
C SER A 5 -9.84 -11.27 -11.36
N PHE A 6 -9.17 -11.31 -12.51
CA PHE A 6 -7.92 -12.08 -12.66
C PHE A 6 -6.80 -11.51 -11.77
N MET A 7 -6.61 -10.19 -11.78
CA MET A 7 -5.61 -9.53 -10.93
C MET A 7 -5.87 -9.72 -9.43
N TYR A 8 -7.13 -9.74 -8.98
CA TYR A 8 -7.48 -10.12 -7.61
C TYR A 8 -6.92 -11.50 -7.24
N MET A 9 -7.10 -12.50 -8.12
CA MET A 9 -6.51 -13.83 -7.90
C MET A 9 -4.97 -13.79 -7.94
N VAL A 10 -4.36 -13.01 -8.85
CA VAL A 10 -2.90 -12.82 -8.87
C VAL A 10 -2.41 -12.29 -7.52
N ASN A 11 -3.05 -11.26 -6.97
CA ASN A 11 -2.70 -10.64 -5.70
C ASN A 11 -2.78 -11.63 -4.53
N HIS A 12 -3.87 -12.41 -4.43
CA HIS A 12 -4.07 -13.30 -3.29
C HIS A 12 -3.43 -14.69 -3.43
N VAL A 13 -3.31 -15.23 -4.64
CA VAL A 13 -2.68 -16.53 -4.90
C VAL A 13 -1.17 -16.36 -4.98
N PHE A 14 -0.69 -15.43 -5.81
CA PHE A 14 0.72 -15.30 -6.13
C PHE A 14 1.50 -14.39 -5.19
N LEU A 15 0.87 -13.32 -4.67
CA LEU A 15 1.51 -12.25 -3.90
C LEU A 15 2.71 -11.64 -4.62
N PRO A 16 2.47 -10.85 -5.68
CA PRO A 16 3.52 -10.03 -6.28
C PRO A 16 4.09 -9.02 -5.26
N PRO A 17 5.30 -8.48 -5.47
CA PRO A 17 5.88 -7.48 -4.58
C PRO A 17 5.05 -6.20 -4.46
N LYS A 18 4.43 -5.75 -5.56
CA LYS A 18 3.48 -4.64 -5.57
C LYS A 18 2.07 -5.20 -5.36
N LEU A 19 1.55 -5.01 -4.16
CA LEU A 19 0.19 -5.38 -3.77
C LEU A 19 -0.73 -4.15 -3.78
N PRO A 20 -2.06 -4.32 -3.78
CA PRO A 20 -2.96 -3.19 -3.60
C PRO A 20 -2.69 -2.50 -2.27
N GLU A 21 -2.88 -1.19 -2.25
CA GLU A 21 -2.56 -0.34 -1.09
C GLU A 21 -3.81 -0.02 -0.24
N GLY A 22 -4.93 -0.66 -0.54
CA GLY A 22 -6.19 -0.60 0.20
C GLY A 22 -7.03 -1.85 -0.05
N ASP A 23 -8.07 -2.03 0.75
CA ASP A 23 -8.98 -3.18 0.66
C ASP A 23 -9.53 -3.37 -0.77
N ASP A 24 -9.34 -4.56 -1.31
CA ASP A 24 -9.82 -4.99 -2.64
C ASP A 24 -10.92 -6.06 -2.52
N SER A 25 -11.49 -6.23 -1.32
CA SER A 25 -12.60 -7.14 -1.06
C SER A 25 -13.82 -6.75 -1.88
N ASP A 26 -14.19 -7.65 -2.78
CA ASP A 26 -15.37 -7.51 -3.63
C ASP A 26 -16.09 -8.87 -3.76
N PRO A 27 -17.42 -8.92 -3.58
CA PRO A 27 -18.21 -10.14 -3.73
C PRO A 27 -18.03 -10.82 -5.10
N THR A 28 -17.95 -10.05 -6.18
CA THR A 28 -17.81 -10.58 -7.54
C THR A 28 -16.46 -11.25 -7.73
N ASN A 29 -15.39 -10.61 -7.23
CA ASN A 29 -14.03 -11.16 -7.24
C ASN A 29 -13.92 -12.42 -6.36
N SER A 30 -14.58 -12.44 -5.20
CA SER A 30 -14.64 -13.60 -4.30
C SER A 30 -15.38 -14.79 -4.95
N SER A 31 -16.51 -14.53 -5.59
CA SER A 31 -17.24 -15.52 -6.39
C SER A 31 -16.44 -16.02 -7.59
N THR A 32 -15.70 -15.13 -8.25
CA THR A 32 -14.78 -15.50 -9.36
C THR A 32 -13.65 -16.40 -8.86
N LEU A 33 -13.09 -16.15 -7.67
CA LEU A 33 -12.10 -17.02 -7.06
C LEU A 33 -12.68 -18.41 -6.77
N GLN A 34 -13.86 -18.51 -6.16
CA GLN A 34 -14.50 -19.79 -5.85
C GLN A 34 -14.82 -20.60 -7.11
N SER A 35 -15.44 -19.97 -8.12
CA SER A 35 -15.76 -20.61 -9.40
C SER A 35 -14.51 -21.04 -10.15
N THR A 36 -13.42 -20.27 -10.08
CA THR A 36 -12.13 -20.65 -10.67
C THR A 36 -11.51 -21.85 -9.96
N VAL A 37 -11.54 -21.88 -8.62
CA VAL A 37 -11.08 -23.04 -7.85
C VAL A 37 -11.91 -24.27 -8.20
N LEU A 38 -13.23 -24.15 -8.26
CA LEU A 38 -14.13 -25.24 -8.62
C LEU A 38 -13.78 -25.81 -10.00
N ARG A 39 -13.78 -24.96 -11.03
CA ARG A 39 -13.49 -25.33 -12.43
C ARG A 39 -12.13 -26.00 -12.59
N ILE A 40 -11.09 -25.47 -11.94
CA ILE A 40 -9.74 -26.03 -12.04
C ILE A 40 -9.65 -27.35 -11.26
N THR A 41 -10.34 -27.48 -10.12
CA THR A 41 -10.38 -28.74 -9.36
C THR A 41 -11.12 -29.83 -10.15
N GLU A 42 -12.18 -29.49 -10.90
CA GLU A 42 -12.85 -30.43 -11.81
C GLU A 42 -11.90 -30.90 -12.92
N LYS A 43 -11.20 -29.98 -13.59
CA LYS A 43 -10.21 -30.31 -14.63
C LYS A 43 -9.04 -31.15 -14.09
N PHE A 44 -8.75 -31.08 -12.80
CA PHE A 44 -7.66 -31.85 -12.18
C PHE A 44 -7.91 -33.37 -12.23
N GLU A 45 -9.17 -33.83 -12.34
CA GLU A 45 -9.52 -35.25 -12.46
C GLU A 45 -8.82 -35.92 -13.66
N ASP A 46 -8.67 -35.19 -14.77
CA ASP A 46 -8.03 -35.67 -16.01
C ASP A 46 -6.50 -35.90 -15.87
N PHE A 47 -5.90 -35.28 -14.85
CA PHE A 47 -4.45 -35.28 -14.61
C PHE A 47 -4.03 -36.25 -13.52
N VAL A 48 -4.98 -36.94 -12.87
CA VAL A 48 -4.69 -37.90 -11.80
C VAL A 48 -5.16 -39.32 -12.18
N PRO A 49 -4.55 -40.37 -11.61
CA PRO A 49 -4.99 -41.75 -11.85
C PRO A 49 -6.44 -41.97 -11.37
N SER A 50 -7.16 -42.91 -11.99
CA SER A 50 -8.56 -43.22 -11.67
C SER A 50 -8.78 -43.58 -10.18
N ALA A 51 -7.80 -44.21 -9.54
CA ALA A 51 -7.83 -44.51 -8.10
C ALA A 51 -7.93 -43.25 -7.20
N LYS A 52 -7.61 -42.06 -7.72
CA LYS A 52 -7.67 -40.77 -7.00
C LYS A 52 -8.88 -39.91 -7.41
N HIS A 53 -9.71 -40.35 -8.37
CA HIS A 53 -10.90 -39.61 -8.82
C HIS A 53 -11.87 -39.34 -7.66
N GLY A 54 -12.03 -40.28 -6.73
CA GLY A 54 -12.85 -40.09 -5.53
C GLY A 54 -12.46 -38.86 -4.71
N LEU A 55 -11.15 -38.64 -4.48
CA LEU A 55 -10.65 -37.48 -3.75
C LEU A 55 -10.98 -36.15 -4.48
N VAL A 56 -10.82 -36.14 -5.81
CA VAL A 56 -11.17 -34.96 -6.62
C VAL A 56 -12.65 -34.66 -6.52
N ARG A 57 -13.50 -35.66 -6.67
CA ARG A 57 -14.97 -35.51 -6.56
C ARG A 57 -15.40 -35.03 -5.17
N SER A 58 -14.78 -35.52 -4.10
CA SER A 58 -15.02 -35.02 -2.75
C SER A 58 -14.65 -33.54 -2.61
N ALA A 59 -13.50 -33.12 -3.16
CA ALA A 59 -13.09 -31.72 -3.15
C ALA A 59 -14.03 -30.81 -3.96
N VAL A 60 -14.45 -31.26 -5.15
CA VAL A 60 -15.43 -30.56 -6.00
C VAL A 60 -16.77 -30.43 -5.28
N ALA A 61 -17.28 -31.52 -4.69
CA ALA A 61 -18.54 -31.52 -3.94
C ALA A 61 -18.47 -30.58 -2.73
N MET A 62 -17.35 -30.56 -2.01
CA MET A 62 -17.13 -29.66 -0.88
C MET A 62 -17.20 -28.18 -1.30
N ILE A 63 -16.55 -27.80 -2.41
CA ILE A 63 -16.61 -26.42 -2.92
C ILE A 63 -18.02 -26.08 -3.44
N ARG A 64 -18.71 -27.02 -4.08
CA ARG A 64 -20.11 -26.82 -4.52
C ARG A 64 -21.03 -26.56 -3.34
N ARG A 65 -20.92 -27.32 -2.25
CA ARG A 65 -21.69 -27.10 -1.02
C ARG A 65 -21.40 -25.75 -0.37
N MET A 66 -20.15 -25.31 -0.39
CA MET A 66 -19.78 -23.96 0.05
C MET A 66 -20.56 -22.89 -0.70
N VAL A 67 -20.58 -22.97 -2.04
CA VAL A 67 -21.28 -21.99 -2.90
C VAL A 67 -22.79 -22.11 -2.73
N GLN A 68 -23.32 -23.32 -2.61
CA GLN A 68 -24.75 -23.56 -2.37
C GLN A 68 -25.22 -22.93 -1.05
N ALA A 69 -24.42 -22.99 0.02
CA ALA A 69 -24.75 -22.40 1.31
C ALA A 69 -24.73 -20.85 1.31
N GLN A 70 -24.29 -20.20 0.23
CA GLN A 70 -24.12 -18.77 0.13
C GLN A 70 -25.26 -18.08 -0.64
N ASP A 71 -25.46 -16.78 -0.41
CA ASP A 71 -26.29 -15.89 -1.21
C ASP A 71 -25.51 -15.32 -2.42
N GLN A 72 -26.14 -14.42 -3.17
CA GLN A 72 -25.55 -13.75 -4.34
C GLN A 72 -24.32 -12.88 -4.03
N ASN A 73 -24.13 -12.50 -2.76
CA ASN A 73 -23.00 -11.70 -2.29
C ASN A 73 -21.90 -12.56 -1.66
N GLY A 74 -22.04 -13.90 -1.67
CA GLY A 74 -21.09 -14.83 -1.06
C GLY A 74 -21.23 -14.95 0.46
N ASN A 75 -22.27 -14.39 1.06
CA ASN A 75 -22.55 -14.51 2.49
C ASN A 75 -23.37 -15.75 2.77
N VAL A 76 -23.22 -16.34 3.96
CA VAL A 76 -23.92 -17.58 4.33
C VAL A 76 -25.43 -17.35 4.48
N ASN A 77 -26.23 -17.93 3.59
CA ASN A 77 -27.68 -17.82 3.68
C ASN A 77 -28.25 -18.89 4.63
N TYR A 78 -29.11 -18.50 5.56
CA TYR A 78 -29.70 -19.39 6.56
C TYR A 78 -30.37 -20.63 5.96
N ILE A 79 -31.35 -20.42 5.06
CA ILE A 79 -32.16 -21.51 4.48
C ILE A 79 -31.27 -22.44 3.64
N ARG A 80 -30.36 -21.86 2.86
CA ARG A 80 -29.45 -22.65 2.02
C ARG A 80 -28.45 -23.45 2.85
N LEU A 81 -27.90 -22.86 3.91
CA LEU A 81 -27.00 -23.56 4.82
C LEU A 81 -27.72 -24.73 5.51
N GLU A 82 -28.94 -24.52 6.01
CA GLU A 82 -29.74 -25.58 6.61
C GLU A 82 -29.97 -26.74 5.63
N GLY A 83 -30.33 -26.44 4.37
CA GLY A 83 -30.45 -27.43 3.31
C GLY A 83 -29.14 -28.18 3.02
N VAL A 84 -28.00 -27.49 3.02
CA VAL A 84 -26.67 -28.13 2.83
C VAL A 84 -26.30 -29.03 4.02
N LEU A 85 -26.61 -28.62 5.26
CA LEU A 85 -26.38 -29.45 6.45
C LEU A 85 -27.28 -30.70 6.43
N GLN A 86 -28.53 -30.56 5.97
CA GLN A 86 -29.43 -31.69 5.75
C GLN A 86 -28.94 -32.61 4.61
N GLU A 87 -28.44 -32.07 3.50
CA GLU A 87 -27.83 -32.90 2.45
C GLU A 87 -26.62 -33.67 2.99
N LEU A 88 -25.80 -33.02 3.81
CA LEU A 88 -24.60 -33.61 4.41
C LEU A 88 -24.95 -34.75 5.37
N SER A 89 -26.07 -34.67 6.11
CA SER A 89 -26.50 -35.76 7.00
C SER A 89 -26.84 -37.05 6.23
N HIS A 90 -27.35 -36.93 5.00
CA HIS A 90 -27.72 -38.07 4.14
C HIS A 90 -26.60 -38.50 3.17
N SER A 91 -25.54 -37.72 3.03
CA SER A 91 -24.42 -38.02 2.14
C SER A 91 -23.55 -39.18 2.65
N GLY A 92 -22.72 -39.77 1.80
CA GLY A 92 -21.73 -40.77 2.23
C GLY A 92 -20.62 -40.17 3.12
N PRO A 93 -19.80 -41.02 3.78
CA PRO A 93 -18.58 -40.59 4.44
C PRO A 93 -17.68 -39.78 3.48
N GLY A 94 -16.97 -38.80 4.02
CA GLY A 94 -16.13 -37.86 3.25
C GLY A 94 -16.85 -36.64 2.71
N ALA A 95 -18.16 -36.51 2.96
CA ALA A 95 -18.90 -35.29 2.67
C ALA A 95 -18.47 -34.16 3.62
N ALA A 96 -18.21 -32.98 3.05
CA ALA A 96 -17.78 -31.82 3.82
C ALA A 96 -18.36 -30.51 3.29
N VAL A 97 -18.46 -29.50 4.16
CA VAL A 97 -18.78 -28.12 3.78
C VAL A 97 -17.94 -27.13 4.58
N PRO A 98 -17.21 -26.22 3.91
CA PRO A 98 -16.53 -25.11 4.55
C PRO A 98 -17.47 -23.90 4.64
N ILE A 99 -17.41 -23.18 5.74
CA ILE A 99 -18.27 -22.05 6.07
C ILE A 99 -17.37 -20.87 6.44
N HIS A 100 -17.59 -19.75 5.78
CA HIS A 100 -16.81 -18.53 6.00
C HIS A 100 -17.58 -17.59 6.92
N THR A 101 -17.18 -17.51 8.19
CA THR A 101 -17.73 -16.56 9.17
C THR A 101 -16.94 -15.25 9.07
N LEU A 102 -17.21 -14.48 8.00
CA LEU A 102 -16.47 -13.26 7.66
C LEU A 102 -16.47 -12.24 8.82
N SER A 103 -17.64 -12.02 9.44
CA SER A 103 -17.80 -11.07 10.55
C SER A 103 -17.13 -11.48 11.85
N GLN A 104 -16.51 -12.67 11.89
CA GLN A 104 -15.82 -13.25 13.05
C GLN A 104 -14.39 -13.68 12.73
N ASN A 105 -13.85 -13.30 11.56
CA ASN A 105 -12.48 -13.64 11.16
C ASN A 105 -12.15 -15.15 11.28
N ALA A 106 -13.12 -16.01 11.01
CA ALA A 106 -12.98 -17.45 11.22
C ALA A 106 -13.52 -18.29 10.06
N GLY A 107 -13.08 -19.54 10.03
CA GLY A 107 -13.55 -20.59 9.15
C GLY A 107 -14.05 -21.76 9.97
N VAL A 108 -15.09 -22.44 9.46
CA VAL A 108 -15.60 -23.69 10.02
C VAL A 108 -15.62 -24.74 8.91
N LEU A 109 -15.13 -25.94 9.19
CA LEU A 109 -15.26 -27.12 8.34
C LEU A 109 -16.16 -28.12 9.06
N VAL A 110 -17.31 -28.41 8.45
CA VAL A 110 -18.17 -29.52 8.87
C VAL A 110 -17.82 -30.71 7.98
N TYR A 111 -17.34 -31.79 8.57
CA TYR A 111 -16.87 -32.98 7.87
C TYR A 111 -17.59 -34.22 8.41
N LYS A 112 -18.10 -35.06 7.50
CA LYS A 112 -18.76 -36.32 7.84
C LYS A 112 -17.78 -37.48 7.77
N SER A 113 -17.44 -38.02 8.94
CA SER A 113 -16.78 -39.32 9.07
C SER A 113 -17.80 -40.46 8.87
N LYS A 114 -17.36 -41.71 9.09
CA LYS A 114 -18.24 -42.88 8.96
C LYS A 114 -19.49 -42.80 9.85
N ASP A 115 -19.29 -42.55 11.14
CA ASP A 115 -20.35 -42.61 12.17
C ASP A 115 -20.50 -41.30 12.97
N SER A 116 -19.76 -40.25 12.60
CA SER A 116 -19.70 -38.97 13.32
C SER A 116 -19.60 -37.75 12.40
N ILE A 117 -19.97 -36.60 12.92
CA ILE A 117 -19.73 -35.29 12.32
C ILE A 117 -18.66 -34.55 13.10
N SER A 118 -17.58 -34.17 12.41
CA SER A 118 -16.53 -33.30 12.93
C SER A 118 -16.83 -31.85 12.55
N ILE A 119 -16.71 -30.95 13.52
CA ILE A 119 -16.84 -29.50 13.38
C ILE A 119 -15.50 -28.91 13.79
N GLU A 120 -14.76 -28.43 12.79
CA GLU A 120 -13.41 -27.92 12.95
C GLU A 120 -13.40 -26.42 12.69
N SER A 121 -12.87 -25.62 13.62
CA SER A 121 -12.88 -24.17 13.50
C SER A 121 -11.47 -23.59 13.57
N PHE A 122 -11.25 -22.42 12.96
CA PHE A 122 -9.95 -21.76 12.96
C PHE A 122 -10.03 -20.29 12.55
N GLU A 123 -9.11 -19.49 13.06
CA GLU A 123 -8.88 -18.10 12.66
C GLU A 123 -8.43 -18.02 11.18
N LEU A 124 -8.88 -17.01 10.43
CA LEU A 124 -8.45 -16.81 9.04
C LEU A 124 -7.35 -15.76 8.91
N SER A 125 -7.49 -14.59 9.52
CA SER A 125 -6.52 -13.50 9.44
C SER A 125 -5.85 -13.26 10.78
N PRO A 126 -4.52 -13.31 10.87
CA PRO A 126 -3.84 -12.96 12.11
C PRO A 126 -3.84 -11.45 12.34
N LEU A 127 -3.66 -11.04 13.60
CA LEU A 127 -3.48 -9.63 13.98
C LEU A 127 -2.38 -8.95 13.15
N ASN A 128 -2.59 -7.66 12.84
CA ASN A 128 -1.62 -6.85 12.10
C ASN A 128 -0.24 -6.88 12.79
N SER A 129 -0.22 -6.82 14.12
CA SER A 129 1.03 -6.87 14.89
C SER A 129 1.78 -8.19 14.70
N ALA A 130 1.08 -9.32 14.62
CA ALA A 130 1.70 -10.62 14.36
C ALA A 130 2.28 -10.68 12.94
N VAL A 131 1.59 -10.10 11.96
CA VAL A 131 2.09 -10.00 10.58
C VAL A 131 3.36 -9.15 10.51
N MET A 132 3.32 -7.95 11.08
CA MET A 132 4.41 -6.97 10.99
C MET A 132 5.64 -7.36 11.82
N LYS A 133 5.46 -8.04 12.96
CA LYS A 133 6.58 -8.50 13.82
C LYS A 133 7.27 -9.74 13.27
N SER A 134 6.63 -10.52 12.40
CA SER A 134 7.18 -11.76 11.89
C SER A 134 8.36 -11.47 10.94
N PRO A 135 9.60 -11.91 11.25
CA PRO A 135 10.75 -11.72 10.36
C PRO A 135 10.67 -12.57 9.07
N GLY A 136 9.64 -13.42 8.96
CA GLY A 136 9.40 -14.29 7.83
C GLY A 136 7.94 -14.72 7.75
N ARG A 137 7.69 -16.03 7.68
CA ARG A 137 6.33 -16.57 7.53
C ARG A 137 5.75 -16.94 8.88
N LEU A 138 4.53 -16.46 9.16
CA LEU A 138 3.75 -16.93 10.29
C LEU A 138 3.41 -18.41 10.10
N ARG A 139 3.78 -19.24 11.08
CA ARG A 139 3.45 -20.66 11.11
C ARG A 139 2.24 -20.86 12.01
N ARG A 140 1.15 -21.38 11.44
CA ARG A 140 -0.14 -21.56 12.11
C ARG A 140 -0.58 -23.02 11.96
N TYR A 141 -1.24 -23.54 12.99
CA TYR A 141 -1.80 -24.90 13.01
C TYR A 141 -3.31 -24.83 12.74
N PHE A 142 -3.82 -25.79 11.98
CA PHE A 142 -5.22 -25.88 11.60
C PHE A 142 -5.71 -27.33 11.72
N PRO A 143 -6.93 -27.59 12.20
CA PRO A 143 -7.81 -26.59 12.82
C PRO A 143 -7.27 -26.09 14.17
N GLY A 144 -7.95 -25.10 14.76
CA GLY A 144 -7.74 -24.73 16.15
C GLY A 144 -8.51 -25.72 17.04
N PRO A 145 -9.78 -25.41 17.41
CA PRO A 145 -10.65 -26.39 18.05
C PRO A 145 -11.32 -27.34 17.04
N ALA A 146 -11.50 -28.59 17.46
CA ALA A 146 -12.28 -29.60 16.75
C ALA A 146 -13.24 -30.31 17.73
N MET A 147 -14.50 -30.41 17.32
CA MET A 147 -15.58 -31.07 18.07
C MET A 147 -16.16 -32.20 17.23
N ALA A 148 -16.53 -33.33 17.84
CA ALA A 148 -17.18 -34.44 17.16
C ALA A 148 -18.49 -34.82 17.85
N MET A 149 -19.54 -35.05 17.07
CA MET A 149 -20.83 -35.57 17.53
C MET A 149 -21.23 -36.80 16.74
N ASN A 150 -22.08 -37.64 17.34
CA ASN A 150 -22.61 -38.82 16.65
C ASN A 150 -23.51 -38.40 15.48
N LEU A 151 -23.51 -39.20 14.41
CA LEU A 151 -24.33 -38.91 13.23
C LEU A 151 -25.83 -38.83 13.58
N GLU A 152 -26.33 -39.68 14.48
CA GLU A 152 -27.72 -39.65 14.95
C GLU A 152 -28.08 -38.31 15.57
N THR A 153 -27.18 -37.74 16.39
CA THR A 153 -27.37 -36.43 17.01
C THR A 153 -27.43 -35.33 15.95
N PHE A 154 -26.55 -35.37 14.96
CA PHE A 154 -26.59 -34.43 13.83
C PHE A 154 -27.82 -34.62 12.92
N CYS A 155 -28.39 -35.82 12.90
CA CYS A 155 -29.63 -36.12 12.19
C CYS A 155 -30.87 -35.51 12.86
N ASP A 156 -30.77 -34.98 14.08
CA ASP A 156 -31.84 -34.18 14.69
C ASP A 156 -32.06 -32.88 13.91
N GLU A 157 -33.31 -32.66 13.48
CA GLU A 157 -33.69 -31.49 12.69
C GLU A 157 -33.52 -30.18 13.48
N LYS A 158 -33.96 -30.16 14.74
CA LYS A 158 -33.89 -28.95 15.58
C LYS A 158 -32.45 -28.53 15.82
N LEU A 159 -31.55 -29.50 16.04
CA LEU A 159 -30.12 -29.23 16.17
C LEU A 159 -29.56 -28.56 14.91
N ARG A 160 -29.88 -29.09 13.72
CA ARG A 160 -29.40 -28.50 12.45
C ARG A 160 -29.96 -27.09 12.23
N THR A 161 -31.25 -26.88 12.50
CA THR A 161 -31.90 -25.57 12.44
C THR A 161 -31.20 -24.57 13.38
N CYS A 162 -30.98 -24.95 14.64
CA CYS A 162 -30.28 -24.11 15.61
C CYS A 162 -28.82 -23.82 15.21
N PHE A 163 -28.11 -24.83 14.69
CA PHE A 163 -26.72 -24.69 14.26
C PHE A 163 -26.59 -23.79 13.02
N ALA A 164 -27.48 -23.95 12.04
CA ALA A 164 -27.58 -23.07 10.88
C ALA A 164 -27.89 -21.63 11.29
N ALA A 165 -28.80 -21.42 12.25
CA ALA A 165 -29.15 -20.11 12.77
C ALA A 165 -27.97 -19.44 13.47
N LEU A 166 -27.24 -20.20 14.31
CA LEU A 166 -26.03 -19.72 14.98
C LEU A 166 -24.97 -19.27 13.97
N LEU A 167 -24.63 -20.13 13.01
CA LEU A 167 -23.62 -19.83 12.00
C LEU A 167 -24.04 -18.65 11.11
N HIS A 168 -25.31 -18.58 10.70
CA HIS A 168 -25.84 -17.45 9.94
C HIS A 168 -25.66 -16.14 10.73
N LYS A 169 -26.00 -16.14 12.03
CA LYS A 169 -25.84 -14.98 12.90
C LYS A 169 -24.37 -14.56 13.03
N LEU A 170 -23.47 -15.52 13.28
CA LEU A 170 -22.03 -15.27 13.36
C LEU A 170 -21.45 -14.76 12.02
N CYS A 171 -22.01 -15.16 10.88
CA CYS A 171 -21.56 -14.64 9.59
C CYS A 171 -21.94 -13.15 9.36
N HIS A 172 -23.06 -12.68 9.91
CA HIS A 172 -23.63 -11.36 9.61
C HIS A 172 -23.45 -10.33 10.72
N GLN A 173 -23.28 -10.77 11.96
CA GLN A 173 -23.19 -9.87 13.11
C GLN A 173 -21.75 -9.80 13.59
N ARG A 174 -21.22 -8.58 13.66
CA ARG A 174 -20.04 -8.31 14.48
C ARG A 174 -20.43 -8.45 15.95
N THR A 175 -19.52 -9.02 16.72
CA THR A 175 -19.71 -9.25 18.14
C THR A 175 -18.94 -8.21 18.95
N PRO A 176 -19.52 -7.70 20.05
CA PRO A 176 -18.82 -6.78 20.93
C PRO A 176 -17.49 -7.36 21.42
N ASP A 177 -16.56 -6.48 21.78
CA ASP A 177 -15.30 -6.82 22.44
C ASP A 177 -14.34 -7.74 21.65
N THR A 178 -14.60 -7.96 20.35
CA THR A 178 -13.70 -8.72 19.45
C THR A 178 -12.73 -7.84 18.67
N CYS A 179 -13.00 -6.53 18.59
CA CYS A 179 -12.13 -5.60 17.89
C CYS A 179 -10.98 -5.16 18.82
N PRO A 180 -9.71 -5.27 18.38
CA PRO A 180 -8.58 -4.77 19.16
C PRO A 180 -8.75 -3.28 19.50
N LEU A 181 -8.31 -2.88 20.68
CA LEU A 181 -8.38 -1.49 21.12
C LEU A 181 -7.06 -0.75 20.90
N VAL A 182 -7.14 0.52 20.51
CA VAL A 182 -6.01 1.43 20.38
C VAL A 182 -6.24 2.67 21.25
N LYS A 183 -5.16 3.17 21.86
CA LYS A 183 -5.20 4.44 22.60
C LYS A 183 -5.09 5.62 21.62
N LYS A 184 -6.11 6.47 21.56
CA LYS A 184 -6.12 7.74 20.82
C LYS A 184 -6.50 8.86 21.79
N ALA A 185 -5.69 9.91 21.86
CA ALA A 185 -5.89 11.03 22.80
C ALA A 185 -6.17 10.59 24.25
N GLY A 186 -5.47 9.54 24.72
CA GLY A 186 -5.64 8.99 26.08
C GLY A 186 -6.85 8.07 26.29
N GLN A 187 -7.76 7.95 25.32
CA GLN A 187 -8.93 7.06 25.40
C GLN A 187 -8.73 5.81 24.55
N SER A 188 -9.33 4.69 24.99
CA SER A 188 -9.35 3.45 24.20
C SER A 188 -10.49 3.51 23.19
N HIS A 189 -10.15 3.24 21.93
CA HIS A 189 -11.10 3.13 20.83
C HIS A 189 -10.91 1.80 20.12
N GLU A 190 -11.98 1.25 19.56
CA GLU A 190 -11.85 0.15 18.61
C GLU A 190 -10.90 0.54 17.47
N GLU A 191 -10.02 -0.39 17.10
CA GLU A 191 -9.16 -0.29 15.95
C GLU A 191 -9.72 -1.13 14.81
N PRO A 192 -10.70 -0.61 14.05
CA PRO A 192 -11.38 -1.36 13.00
C PRO A 192 -10.43 -1.76 11.86
N ARG A 193 -9.25 -1.13 11.77
CA ARG A 193 -8.22 -1.50 10.81
C ARG A 193 -7.35 -2.66 11.27
N ASP A 194 -7.58 -3.29 12.43
CA ASP A 194 -6.98 -4.58 12.78
C ASP A 194 -7.97 -5.74 12.48
N THR A 195 -7.59 -6.98 12.80
CA THR A 195 -8.43 -8.16 12.61
C THR A 195 -9.22 -8.50 13.87
N LEU A 196 -10.43 -9.02 13.71
CA LEU A 196 -11.28 -9.43 14.83
C LEU A 196 -10.75 -10.71 15.50
N ASP A 197 -10.93 -10.80 16.82
CA ASP A 197 -10.74 -12.03 17.56
C ASP A 197 -11.82 -13.07 17.18
N PRO A 198 -11.44 -14.29 16.76
CA PRO A 198 -12.38 -15.34 16.36
C PRO A 198 -13.09 -16.06 17.52
N VAL A 199 -12.92 -15.59 18.77
CA VAL A 199 -13.44 -16.19 20.01
C VAL A 199 -14.88 -16.73 19.93
N TYR A 200 -15.78 -16.06 19.22
CA TYR A 200 -17.17 -16.52 19.13
C TYR A 200 -17.36 -17.76 18.25
N VAL A 201 -16.44 -18.03 17.34
CA VAL A 201 -16.42 -19.23 16.50
C VAL A 201 -15.50 -20.29 17.11
N THR A 202 -14.36 -19.92 17.68
CA THR A 202 -13.41 -20.89 18.23
C THR A 202 -13.78 -21.37 19.63
N GLU A 203 -14.31 -20.51 20.50
CA GLU A 203 -14.57 -20.82 21.90
C GLU A 203 -16.07 -20.92 22.20
N PHE A 204 -16.85 -19.87 21.88
CA PHE A 204 -18.29 -19.85 22.17
C PHE A 204 -19.05 -20.96 21.42
N MET A 205 -18.79 -21.16 20.13
CA MET A 205 -19.43 -22.25 19.36
C MET A 205 -19.05 -23.62 19.93
N SER A 206 -17.80 -23.81 20.35
CA SER A 206 -17.34 -25.05 20.99
C SER A 206 -18.07 -25.30 22.31
N ALA A 207 -18.28 -24.26 23.12
CA ALA A 207 -19.07 -24.33 24.35
C ALA A 207 -20.56 -24.61 24.06
N PHE A 208 -21.14 -23.97 23.04
CA PHE A 208 -22.52 -24.18 22.60
C PHE A 208 -22.76 -25.64 22.16
N LEU A 209 -21.79 -26.25 21.48
CA LEU A 209 -21.86 -27.64 21.03
C LEU A 209 -21.53 -28.66 22.12
N GLY A 210 -20.91 -28.25 23.23
CA GLY A 210 -20.44 -29.14 24.31
C GLY A 210 -21.48 -30.13 24.88
N PRO A 211 -22.79 -29.79 24.98
CA PRO A 211 -23.80 -30.75 25.42
C PRO A 211 -24.05 -31.93 24.47
N VAL A 212 -23.72 -31.78 23.18
CA VAL A 212 -24.05 -32.75 22.11
C VAL A 212 -22.80 -33.25 21.36
N ALA A 213 -21.65 -32.62 21.57
CA ALA A 213 -20.39 -32.93 20.92
C ALA A 213 -19.25 -33.01 21.95
N LYS A 214 -18.22 -33.79 21.64
CA LYS A 214 -17.01 -33.91 22.46
C LYS A 214 -15.83 -33.29 21.74
N GLN A 215 -14.91 -32.69 22.50
CA GLN A 215 -13.66 -32.18 21.95
C GLN A 215 -12.79 -33.33 21.45
N VAL A 216 -12.22 -33.16 20.25
CA VAL A 216 -11.27 -34.11 19.65
C VAL A 216 -9.87 -33.68 20.06
N GLN A 217 -9.19 -34.48 20.90
CA GLN A 217 -7.85 -34.13 21.41
C GLN A 217 -6.76 -34.21 20.33
N ASP A 218 -6.82 -35.22 19.44
CA ASP A 218 -5.81 -35.47 18.39
C ASP A 218 -6.41 -35.39 16.98
N ALA A 219 -7.13 -34.31 16.69
CA ALA A 219 -7.69 -34.10 15.35
C ALA A 219 -6.56 -34.03 14.29
N PRO A 220 -6.65 -34.73 13.15
CA PRO A 220 -5.63 -34.68 12.10
C PRO A 220 -5.44 -33.27 11.53
N GLY A 221 -4.50 -32.51 12.08
CA GLY A 221 -4.25 -31.13 11.68
C GLY A 221 -3.09 -30.94 10.71
N VAL A 222 -2.94 -29.70 10.24
CA VAL A 222 -1.95 -29.28 9.26
C VAL A 222 -1.24 -27.99 9.70
N TRP A 223 0.08 -28.02 9.64
CA TRP A 223 0.88 -26.81 9.77
C TRP A 223 0.93 -26.06 8.44
N LYS A 224 0.57 -24.77 8.45
CA LYS A 224 0.72 -23.89 7.29
C LYS A 224 1.57 -22.67 7.63
N ASN A 225 2.46 -22.36 6.69
CA ASN A 225 3.13 -21.07 6.63
C ASN A 225 2.20 -20.06 5.91
N THR A 226 1.50 -19.24 6.69
CA THR A 226 0.62 -18.18 6.20
C THR A 226 1.42 -16.92 5.94
N ARG A 227 1.65 -16.63 4.66
CA ARG A 227 2.17 -15.32 4.24
C ARG A 227 1.01 -14.35 4.10
N SER A 228 1.05 -13.28 4.89
CA SER A 228 0.15 -12.12 4.84
C SER A 228 1.00 -10.86 4.82
N GLU A 229 0.46 -9.78 4.27
CA GLU A 229 1.04 -8.44 4.30
C GLU A 229 -0.09 -7.48 4.72
N VAL A 230 0.24 -6.37 5.36
CA VAL A 230 -0.71 -5.31 5.71
C VAL A 230 -0.31 -4.06 4.93
N MET A 231 -0.94 -3.85 3.78
CA MET A 231 -0.61 -2.71 2.91
C MET A 231 -1.64 -1.61 3.13
N TRP A 232 -1.16 -0.39 3.33
CA TRP A 232 -2.02 0.76 3.57
C TRP A 232 -1.37 2.00 2.98
N ASN A 233 -2.07 2.64 2.03
CA ASN A 233 -1.74 3.96 1.52
C ASN A 233 -3.03 4.75 1.34
N ASN A 234 -3.27 5.71 2.23
CA ASN A 234 -4.42 6.63 2.17
C ASN A 234 -5.78 5.93 1.90
N SER A 235 -6.01 4.77 2.54
CA SER A 235 -7.25 3.99 2.39
C SER A 235 -8.03 3.91 3.71
N LEU A 236 -9.34 3.61 3.62
CA LEU A 236 -10.15 3.38 4.83
C LEU A 236 -9.70 2.11 5.56
N MET A 237 -9.64 1.01 4.83
CA MET A 237 -9.22 -0.32 5.29
C MET A 237 -7.92 -0.73 4.59
N PRO A 238 -6.97 -1.35 5.31
CA PRO A 238 -5.75 -1.84 4.70
C PRO A 238 -6.05 -3.05 3.83
N TRP A 239 -5.26 -3.23 2.78
CA TRP A 239 -5.26 -4.48 2.04
C TRP A 239 -4.69 -5.60 2.91
N ARG A 240 -5.35 -6.76 2.85
CA ARG A 240 -4.86 -8.01 3.42
C ARG A 240 -5.06 -9.13 2.42
N ARG A 241 -4.31 -10.21 2.62
CA ARG A 241 -4.54 -11.42 1.84
C ARG A 241 -5.93 -12.00 2.15
N SER A 242 -6.68 -12.33 1.09
CA SER A 242 -8.04 -12.89 1.15
C SER A 242 -8.20 -14.01 2.20
N PRO A 243 -9.05 -13.82 3.22
CA PRO A 243 -9.41 -14.85 4.20
C PRO A 243 -10.06 -16.07 3.54
N LEU A 244 -10.92 -15.83 2.54
CA LEU A 244 -11.57 -16.86 1.73
C LEU A 244 -10.56 -17.77 1.02
N TRP A 245 -9.49 -17.20 0.48
CA TRP A 245 -8.42 -17.99 -0.13
C TRP A 245 -7.70 -18.88 0.89
N LEU A 246 -7.50 -18.41 2.13
CA LEU A 246 -6.93 -19.25 3.17
C LEU A 246 -7.91 -20.38 3.56
N LEU A 247 -9.19 -20.07 3.75
CA LEU A 247 -10.24 -21.03 4.06
C LEU A 247 -10.22 -22.20 3.06
N ILE A 248 -10.37 -21.90 1.76
CA ILE A 248 -10.34 -22.91 0.68
C ILE A 248 -9.07 -23.76 0.76
N ARG A 249 -7.92 -23.13 0.96
CA ARG A 249 -6.64 -23.85 1.03
C ARG A 249 -6.50 -24.74 2.24
N VAL A 250 -7.05 -24.33 3.38
CA VAL A 250 -7.03 -25.11 4.63
C VAL A 250 -7.97 -26.29 4.49
N THR A 251 -9.22 -26.05 4.10
CA THR A 251 -10.23 -27.11 4.03
C THR A 251 -9.95 -28.14 2.93
N LEU A 252 -9.41 -27.74 1.78
CA LEU A 252 -8.92 -28.70 0.78
C LEU A 252 -7.80 -29.59 1.32
N GLN A 253 -6.89 -29.03 2.13
CA GLN A 253 -5.80 -29.83 2.69
C GLN A 253 -6.30 -30.76 3.79
N LEU A 254 -7.17 -30.29 4.68
CA LEU A 254 -7.80 -31.10 5.73
C LEU A 254 -8.59 -32.25 5.12
N LEU A 255 -9.46 -31.96 4.14
CA LEU A 255 -10.23 -32.98 3.41
C LEU A 255 -9.31 -34.09 2.88
N PHE A 256 -8.22 -33.75 2.20
CA PHE A 256 -7.31 -34.78 1.69
C PHE A 256 -6.55 -35.52 2.78
N VAL A 257 -6.25 -34.90 3.91
CA VAL A 257 -5.62 -35.57 5.07
C VAL A 257 -6.59 -36.55 5.72
N HIS A 258 -7.88 -36.25 5.77
CA HIS A 258 -8.90 -37.16 6.31
C HIS A 258 -9.22 -38.33 5.36
N GLU A 259 -9.31 -38.05 4.06
CA GLU A 259 -9.81 -39.02 3.07
C GLU A 259 -8.72 -39.90 2.45
N ALA A 260 -7.45 -39.47 2.48
CA ALA A 260 -6.37 -40.26 1.89
C ALA A 260 -5.96 -41.43 2.79
N PRO A 261 -5.34 -42.50 2.24
CA PRO A 261 -4.89 -43.66 3.03
C PRO A 261 -3.91 -43.31 4.15
N SER A 262 -3.15 -42.23 3.98
CA SER A 262 -2.27 -41.66 4.99
C SER A 262 -2.26 -40.14 4.93
N ALA A 263 -1.93 -39.49 6.04
CA ALA A 263 -1.78 -38.03 6.09
C ALA A 263 -0.72 -37.51 5.09
N LEU A 264 0.35 -38.29 4.85
CA LEU A 264 1.39 -37.94 3.89
C LEU A 264 0.86 -37.94 2.44
N ASP A 265 0.04 -38.94 2.10
CA ASP A 265 -0.63 -39.01 0.79
C ASP A 265 -1.57 -37.82 0.59
N GLY A 266 -2.33 -37.46 1.62
CA GLY A 266 -3.22 -36.29 1.60
C GLY A 266 -2.46 -34.97 1.38
N ILE A 267 -1.34 -34.79 2.09
CA ILE A 267 -0.45 -33.64 1.93
C ILE A 267 0.15 -33.57 0.53
N SER A 268 0.56 -34.72 -0.01
CA SER A 268 1.10 -34.82 -1.37
C SER A 268 0.06 -34.47 -2.42
N PHE A 269 -1.15 -35.03 -2.29
CA PHE A 269 -2.25 -34.78 -3.20
C PHE A 269 -2.67 -33.31 -3.19
N TYR A 270 -2.75 -32.69 -2.01
CA TYR A 270 -2.95 -31.25 -1.88
C TYR A 270 -1.87 -30.44 -2.63
N LYS A 271 -0.60 -30.81 -2.49
CA LYS A 271 0.50 -30.10 -3.18
C LYS A 271 0.42 -30.27 -4.70
N SER A 272 0.00 -31.44 -5.18
CA SER A 272 -0.25 -31.69 -6.61
C SER A 272 -1.39 -30.81 -7.13
N LEU A 273 -2.54 -30.76 -6.43
CA LEU A 273 -3.64 -29.85 -6.78
C LEU A 273 -3.18 -28.38 -6.78
N MET A 274 -2.38 -27.95 -5.79
CA MET A 274 -1.87 -26.58 -5.74
C MET A 274 -0.88 -26.25 -6.85
N LEU A 275 -0.07 -27.22 -7.30
CA LEU A 275 0.81 -27.05 -8.46
C LEU A 275 -0.04 -26.88 -9.72
N PHE A 276 -0.97 -27.80 -9.96
CA PHE A 276 -1.92 -27.75 -11.07
C PHE A 276 -2.66 -26.42 -11.09
N PHE A 277 -3.23 -26.00 -9.96
CA PHE A 277 -3.96 -24.75 -9.84
C PHE A 277 -3.13 -23.53 -10.21
N THR A 278 -1.90 -23.42 -9.68
CA THR A 278 -1.03 -22.28 -10.04
C THR A 278 -0.54 -22.33 -11.48
N ALA A 279 -0.36 -23.52 -12.06
CA ALA A 279 0.00 -23.67 -13.47
C ALA A 279 -1.18 -23.31 -14.39
N SER A 280 -2.41 -23.73 -14.08
CA SER A 280 -3.60 -23.34 -14.85
C SER A 280 -3.86 -21.83 -14.82
N LEU A 281 -3.63 -21.17 -13.68
CA LEU A 281 -3.69 -19.71 -13.63
C LEU A 281 -2.57 -19.04 -14.46
N LEU A 282 -1.36 -19.61 -14.48
CA LEU A 282 -0.29 -19.09 -15.33
C LEU A 282 -0.60 -19.24 -16.82
N GLU A 283 -1.18 -20.38 -17.23
CA GLU A 283 -1.65 -20.60 -18.59
C GLU A 283 -2.72 -19.56 -18.99
N GLU A 284 -3.69 -19.30 -18.11
CA GLU A 284 -4.71 -18.29 -18.33
C GLU A 284 -4.14 -16.86 -18.37
N ALA A 285 -3.11 -16.56 -17.58
CA ALA A 285 -2.42 -15.27 -17.59
C ALA A 285 -1.80 -14.90 -18.94
N LEU A 286 -1.35 -15.89 -19.73
CA LEU A 286 -0.80 -15.65 -21.07
C LEU A 286 -1.86 -15.05 -22.02
N ASN A 287 -3.14 -15.28 -21.76
CA ASN A 287 -4.26 -14.72 -22.55
C ASN A 287 -4.75 -13.35 -22.05
N HIS A 288 -4.22 -12.83 -20.92
CA HIS A 288 -4.72 -11.61 -20.26
C HIS A 288 -3.86 -10.36 -20.48
N CYS A 289 -2.89 -10.39 -21.41
CA CYS A 289 -1.96 -9.28 -21.68
C CYS A 289 -1.42 -8.64 -20.39
N LEU A 290 -0.96 -9.49 -19.46
CA LEU A 290 -0.38 -9.04 -18.19
C LEU A 290 1.04 -8.50 -18.41
N PRO A 291 1.52 -7.60 -17.55
CA PRO A 291 2.92 -7.16 -17.58
C PRO A 291 3.89 -8.33 -17.42
N SER A 292 5.05 -8.22 -18.07
CA SER A 292 6.06 -9.29 -18.11
C SER A 292 6.56 -9.70 -16.71
N GLU A 293 6.70 -8.73 -15.81
CA GLU A 293 7.09 -8.95 -14.42
C GLU A 293 6.06 -9.79 -13.65
N ILE A 294 4.76 -9.62 -13.93
CA ILE A 294 3.70 -10.41 -13.29
C ILE A 294 3.76 -11.86 -13.78
N ILE A 295 3.95 -12.08 -15.08
CA ILE A 295 4.09 -13.43 -15.66
C ILE A 295 5.32 -14.14 -15.06
N GLU A 296 6.46 -13.46 -14.93
CA GLU A 296 7.66 -14.06 -14.32
C GLU A 296 7.47 -14.36 -12.83
N ILE A 297 6.79 -13.48 -12.07
CA ILE A 297 6.42 -13.76 -10.67
C ILE A 297 5.54 -15.01 -10.57
N MET A 298 4.55 -15.13 -11.46
CA MET A 298 3.66 -16.29 -11.50
C MET A 298 4.44 -17.57 -11.81
N ARG A 299 5.25 -17.55 -12.88
CA ARG A 299 6.14 -18.64 -13.29
C ARG A 299 7.09 -19.06 -12.17
N SER A 300 7.78 -18.12 -11.54
CA SER A 300 8.66 -18.36 -10.39
C SER A 300 7.94 -19.06 -9.23
N LYS A 301 6.66 -18.77 -9.00
CA LYS A 301 5.86 -19.47 -7.99
C LYS A 301 5.55 -20.91 -8.39
N VAL A 302 5.22 -21.16 -9.66
CA VAL A 302 4.97 -22.51 -10.20
C VAL A 302 6.24 -23.36 -10.07
N VAL A 303 7.41 -22.82 -10.45
CA VAL A 303 8.72 -23.48 -10.28
C VAL A 303 8.94 -23.90 -8.82
N ARG A 304 8.72 -22.97 -7.88
CA ARG A 304 8.87 -23.26 -6.43
C ARG A 304 7.85 -24.30 -5.94
N ARG A 305 6.65 -24.37 -6.51
CA ARG A 305 5.64 -25.37 -6.16
C ARG A 305 6.03 -26.75 -6.69
N LYS A 306 6.52 -26.84 -7.92
CA LYS A 306 7.05 -28.08 -8.50
C LYS A 306 8.18 -28.63 -7.65
N HIS A 307 9.18 -27.79 -7.31
CA HIS A 307 10.30 -28.21 -6.48
C HIS A 307 9.86 -28.78 -5.11
N LYS A 308 8.85 -28.17 -4.47
CA LYS A 308 8.28 -28.65 -3.20
C LYS A 308 7.53 -29.97 -3.30
N LEU A 309 7.00 -30.31 -4.48
CA LEU A 309 6.32 -31.57 -4.74
C LEU A 309 7.34 -32.67 -5.05
N THR A 310 8.31 -32.39 -5.94
CA THR A 310 9.39 -33.32 -6.30
C THR A 310 10.21 -33.75 -5.08
N ALA A 311 10.46 -32.83 -4.14
CA ALA A 311 11.14 -33.14 -2.89
C ALA A 311 10.40 -34.17 -2.00
N LEU A 312 9.10 -34.42 -2.22
CA LEU A 312 8.35 -35.43 -1.46
C LEU A 312 8.15 -36.75 -2.20
N HIS A 313 8.02 -36.75 -3.53
CA HIS A 313 7.51 -37.92 -4.29
C HIS A 313 8.38 -38.33 -5.49
N GLY A 314 9.53 -37.70 -5.74
CA GLY A 314 10.32 -37.97 -6.97
C GLY A 314 9.74 -37.29 -8.22
N GLN A 315 10.22 -37.64 -9.42
CA GLN A 315 9.87 -36.95 -10.68
C GLN A 315 8.78 -37.65 -11.52
N ASN A 316 8.03 -36.80 -12.24
CA ASN A 316 7.23 -37.04 -13.45
C ASN A 316 5.87 -37.75 -13.32
N ASP A 317 4.85 -36.94 -12.97
CA ASP A 317 3.43 -37.23 -13.23
C ASP A 317 2.84 -36.26 -14.28
N LYS A 318 1.62 -36.52 -14.75
CA LYS A 318 0.92 -35.66 -15.73
C LYS A 318 0.81 -34.20 -15.27
N VAL A 319 0.72 -33.96 -13.96
CA VAL A 319 0.60 -32.61 -13.37
C VAL A 319 1.91 -31.85 -13.50
N THR A 320 3.05 -32.49 -13.20
CA THR A 320 4.38 -31.91 -13.38
C THR A 320 4.68 -31.64 -14.86
N SER A 321 4.32 -32.55 -15.77
CA SER A 321 4.47 -32.32 -17.22
C SER A 321 3.61 -31.16 -17.73
N PHE A 322 2.37 -31.03 -17.23
CA PHE A 322 1.51 -29.87 -17.51
C PHE A 322 2.15 -28.57 -17.03
N ALA A 323 2.65 -28.55 -15.79
CA ALA A 323 3.32 -27.38 -15.25
C ALA A 323 4.57 -27.00 -16.05
N ASP A 324 5.37 -27.99 -16.48
CA ASP A 324 6.58 -27.75 -17.29
C ASP A 324 6.27 -27.15 -18.66
N ARG A 325 5.23 -27.66 -19.34
CA ARG A 325 4.76 -27.08 -20.59
C ARG A 325 4.37 -25.62 -20.40
N VAL A 326 3.51 -25.31 -19.42
CA VAL A 326 3.04 -23.94 -19.17
C VAL A 326 4.20 -23.00 -18.77
N MET A 327 5.14 -23.47 -17.95
CA MET A 327 6.33 -22.68 -17.60
C MET A 327 7.24 -22.40 -18.79
N THR A 328 7.29 -23.32 -19.76
CA THR A 328 8.04 -23.18 -21.02
C THR A 328 7.36 -22.18 -21.94
N GLU A 329 6.03 -22.27 -22.12
CA GLU A 329 5.24 -21.31 -22.89
C GLU A 329 5.38 -19.89 -22.31
N ALA A 330 5.28 -19.76 -20.99
CA ALA A 330 5.49 -18.47 -20.31
C ALA A 330 6.91 -17.92 -20.51
N ALA A 331 7.93 -18.78 -20.48
CA ALA A 331 9.31 -18.37 -20.75
C ALA A 331 9.50 -17.90 -22.20
N GLN A 332 8.92 -18.63 -23.17
CA GLN A 332 8.97 -18.27 -24.58
C GLN A 332 8.30 -16.92 -24.83
N GLU A 333 7.12 -16.68 -24.25
CA GLU A 333 6.43 -15.40 -24.34
C GLU A 333 7.29 -14.24 -23.77
N LEU A 334 7.93 -14.44 -22.62
CA LEU A 334 8.83 -13.43 -22.04
C LEU A 334 10.04 -13.15 -22.94
N ILE A 335 10.65 -14.19 -23.52
CA ILE A 335 11.78 -14.05 -24.46
C ILE A 335 11.34 -13.30 -25.72
N LEU A 336 10.14 -13.59 -26.26
CA LEU A 336 9.59 -12.89 -27.43
C LEU A 336 9.40 -11.39 -27.15
N ARG A 337 8.80 -11.05 -26.00
CA ARG A 337 8.63 -9.65 -25.57
C ARG A 337 9.96 -8.93 -25.43
N GLN A 338 10.93 -9.57 -24.77
CA GLN A 338 12.26 -9.00 -24.58
C GLN A 338 12.99 -8.80 -25.92
N SER A 339 12.92 -9.78 -26.82
CA SER A 339 13.56 -9.70 -28.14
C SER A 339 12.98 -8.57 -28.98
N ASN A 340 11.66 -8.38 -28.94
CA ASN A 340 11.00 -7.25 -29.58
C ASN A 340 11.44 -5.92 -28.97
N PHE A 341 11.54 -5.82 -27.65
CA PHE A 341 12.03 -4.61 -26.98
C PHE A 341 13.48 -4.27 -27.39
N ILE A 342 14.37 -5.26 -27.37
CA ILE A 342 15.77 -5.09 -27.78
C ILE A 342 15.84 -4.64 -29.24
N LYS A 343 15.13 -5.29 -30.15
CA LYS A 343 15.16 -4.95 -31.59
C LYS A 343 14.78 -3.49 -31.88
N HIS A 344 13.85 -2.92 -31.13
CA HIS A 344 13.34 -1.56 -31.39
C HIS A 344 14.01 -0.46 -30.56
N ASN A 345 14.65 -0.80 -29.44
CA ASN A 345 15.23 0.17 -28.51
C ASN A 345 16.74 0.03 -28.31
N THR A 346 17.43 -0.82 -29.08
CA THR A 346 18.89 -0.90 -29.02
C THR A 346 19.48 0.34 -29.71
N PRO A 347 20.19 1.23 -29.01
CA PRO A 347 20.90 2.31 -29.66
C PRO A 347 21.92 1.75 -30.64
N VAL A 348 22.19 2.47 -31.74
CA VAL A 348 23.19 2.06 -32.74
C VAL A 348 24.49 1.71 -32.01
N ASN A 349 24.96 0.48 -32.19
CA ASN A 349 26.21 0.05 -31.59
C ASN A 349 27.34 0.88 -32.20
N ILE A 350 27.81 1.90 -31.47
CA ILE A 350 28.89 2.80 -31.90
C ILE A 350 30.29 2.21 -31.62
N LEU A 351 30.39 1.08 -30.91
CA LEU A 351 31.67 0.46 -30.58
C LEU A 351 32.53 0.12 -31.81
N PRO A 352 31.97 -0.31 -32.97
CA PRO A 352 32.75 -0.47 -34.19
C PRO A 352 33.37 0.83 -34.72
N ARG A 353 32.74 1.99 -34.47
CA ARG A 353 33.28 3.31 -34.85
C ARG A 353 34.49 3.71 -34.00
N LEU A 354 34.62 3.15 -32.80
CA LEU A 354 35.78 3.38 -31.94
C LEU A 354 37.02 2.62 -32.43
N ARG A 355 36.86 1.66 -33.34
CA ARG A 355 37.96 0.85 -33.89
C ARG A 355 38.82 1.64 -34.89
N SER A 356 38.31 2.75 -35.43
CA SER A 356 39.00 3.60 -36.41
C SER A 356 39.55 4.90 -35.82
N LEU A 357 39.57 5.05 -34.49
CA LEU A 357 40.16 6.22 -33.84
C LEU A 357 41.70 6.10 -33.88
N ASP A 358 42.37 7.16 -34.31
CA ASP A 358 43.83 7.28 -34.32
C ASP A 358 44.19 8.49 -33.46
N PHE A 359 44.43 8.24 -32.17
CA PHE A 359 44.71 9.29 -31.19
C PHE A 359 45.92 10.15 -31.54
N ALA A 360 46.87 9.64 -32.34
CA ALA A 360 48.03 10.40 -32.77
C ALA A 360 47.67 11.41 -33.87
N SER A 361 46.88 11.02 -34.87
CA SER A 361 46.39 11.97 -35.89
C SER A 361 45.28 12.88 -35.35
N ASP A 362 44.40 12.35 -34.50
CA ASP A 362 43.21 13.02 -33.98
C ASP A 362 43.54 14.06 -32.89
N SER A 363 44.78 14.08 -32.40
CA SER A 363 45.28 15.11 -31.48
C SER A 363 45.94 16.30 -32.19
N VAL A 364 46.27 16.17 -33.47
CA VAL A 364 46.95 17.21 -34.26
C VAL A 364 45.92 17.99 -35.07
N HIS A 365 45.49 19.14 -34.56
CA HIS A 365 44.56 20.02 -35.25
C HIS A 365 45.35 21.07 -36.05
N ARG A 366 45.29 20.99 -37.38
CA ARG A 366 45.78 22.06 -38.26
C ARG A 366 44.63 23.04 -38.51
N LEU A 367 44.50 24.03 -37.63
CA LEU A 367 43.47 25.07 -37.74
C LEU A 367 43.94 26.16 -38.71
N GLU A 368 43.98 25.81 -40.00
CA GLU A 368 44.47 26.71 -41.05
C GLU A 368 43.68 28.01 -41.11
N GLU A 369 42.35 27.96 -40.96
CA GLU A 369 41.51 29.17 -40.88
C GLU A 369 41.83 30.06 -39.67
N LEU A 370 42.21 29.48 -38.53
CA LEU A 370 42.61 30.25 -37.35
C LEU A 370 43.99 30.90 -37.58
N ASN A 371 44.90 30.19 -38.23
CA ASN A 371 46.21 30.74 -38.61
C ASN A 371 46.04 31.87 -39.62
N ASP A 372 45.13 31.73 -40.59
CA ASP A 372 44.78 32.79 -41.54
C ASP A 372 44.12 33.98 -40.83
N PHE A 373 43.18 33.73 -39.90
CA PHE A 373 42.57 34.77 -39.07
C PHE A 373 43.61 35.54 -38.25
N ILE A 374 44.56 34.85 -37.60
CA ILE A 374 45.66 35.48 -36.86
C ILE A 374 46.57 36.28 -37.80
N GLY A 375 46.87 35.76 -38.99
CA GLY A 375 47.60 36.48 -40.03
C GLY A 375 46.91 37.78 -40.45
N LEU A 376 45.58 37.77 -40.52
CA LEU A 376 44.75 38.94 -40.83
C LEU A 376 44.72 39.99 -39.71
N ILE A 377 44.99 39.64 -38.45
CA ILE A 377 45.02 40.60 -37.33
C ILE A 377 46.08 41.69 -37.58
N SER A 378 47.26 41.30 -38.08
CA SER A 378 48.36 42.21 -38.42
C SER A 378 48.01 43.21 -39.53
N GLN A 379 46.96 42.95 -40.30
CA GLN A 379 46.51 43.76 -41.43
C GLN A 379 45.35 44.69 -41.06
N ARG A 380 44.79 44.57 -39.85
CA ARG A 380 43.68 45.43 -39.40
C ARG A 380 44.21 46.82 -39.06
N LYS A 381 43.75 47.83 -39.79
CA LYS A 381 43.85 49.23 -39.34
C LYS A 381 42.67 49.52 -38.42
N LEU A 382 42.93 50.16 -37.29
CA LEU A 382 41.89 50.64 -36.38
C LEU A 382 41.06 51.71 -37.12
N SER A 383 39.87 51.33 -37.58
CA SER A 383 38.88 52.29 -38.04
C SER A 383 38.25 52.93 -36.81
N SER A 384 38.56 54.19 -36.55
CA SER A 384 37.84 55.02 -35.59
C SER A 384 36.42 55.27 -36.10
N TYR A 385 35.53 54.32 -35.88
CA TYR A 385 34.10 54.60 -35.95
C TYR A 385 33.71 55.30 -34.65
N GLU A 386 33.46 56.60 -34.73
CA GLU A 386 32.65 57.31 -33.74
C GLU A 386 31.27 56.63 -33.72
N THR A 387 31.01 55.85 -32.67
CA THR A 387 29.69 55.29 -32.45
C THR A 387 28.83 56.39 -31.84
N ASN A 388 27.72 56.71 -32.52
CA ASN A 388 26.63 57.51 -31.95
C ASN A 388 26.05 56.76 -30.75
N SER A 389 26.66 56.96 -29.59
CA SER A 389 26.25 56.42 -28.30
C SER A 389 25.01 57.16 -27.82
N ASN A 390 23.83 56.74 -28.29
CA ASN A 390 22.55 57.15 -27.71
C ASN A 390 21.63 55.94 -27.58
N GLN A 391 21.97 55.04 -26.65
CA GLN A 391 21.05 54.11 -25.98
C GLN A 391 21.79 53.39 -24.84
N PHE A 392 22.23 54.15 -23.84
CA PHE A 392 22.45 53.56 -22.53
C PHE A 392 21.06 53.42 -21.89
N THR A 393 20.49 52.22 -21.98
CA THR A 393 19.31 51.85 -21.20
C THR A 393 19.66 52.01 -19.71
N GLU A 394 18.88 52.80 -18.97
CA GLU A 394 19.07 53.01 -17.52
C GLU A 394 19.22 51.66 -16.81
N MET A 395 20.40 51.42 -16.26
CA MET A 395 20.67 50.27 -15.39
C MET A 395 19.83 50.44 -14.12
N ALA A 396 19.17 49.37 -13.68
CA ALA A 396 18.26 49.43 -12.53
C ALA A 396 19.01 49.91 -11.28
N SER A 397 18.68 51.12 -10.80
CA SER A 397 19.20 51.63 -9.52
C SER A 397 18.19 51.30 -8.43
N PHE A 398 18.63 50.51 -7.45
CA PHE A 398 17.82 50.19 -6.27
C PHE A 398 18.12 51.15 -5.13
N ASP A 399 17.07 51.53 -4.41
CA ASP A 399 17.18 52.30 -3.18
C ASP A 399 17.83 51.46 -2.06
N GLN A 400 18.62 52.11 -1.22
CA GLN A 400 19.46 51.41 -0.22
C GLN A 400 18.65 50.92 0.98
N ASP A 401 17.51 51.56 1.28
CA ASP A 401 16.72 51.31 2.49
C ASP A 401 15.45 50.49 2.21
N THR A 402 15.19 50.14 0.95
CA THR A 402 14.03 49.34 0.53
C THR A 402 14.46 48.09 -0.25
N LEU A 403 13.70 46.99 -0.08
CA LEU A 403 13.95 45.77 -0.84
C LEU A 403 13.74 46.02 -2.34
N PRO A 404 14.64 45.54 -3.21
CA PRO A 404 14.49 45.69 -4.65
C PRO A 404 13.17 45.09 -5.14
N HIS A 405 12.42 45.85 -5.94
CA HIS A 405 11.19 45.33 -6.54
C HIS A 405 11.54 44.39 -7.69
N ILE A 406 11.24 43.10 -7.53
CA ILE A 406 11.49 42.09 -8.55
C ILE A 406 10.26 41.96 -9.46
N PRO A 407 10.39 42.21 -10.78
CA PRO A 407 9.26 42.16 -11.70
C PRO A 407 8.69 40.74 -11.81
N THR A 408 7.38 40.63 -12.07
CA THR A 408 6.70 39.34 -12.24
C THR A 408 7.06 38.60 -13.54
N SER A 409 7.68 39.30 -14.49
CA SER A 409 8.07 38.83 -15.83
C SER A 409 9.59 38.96 -16.00
N THR A 410 10.23 38.05 -16.74
CA THR A 410 11.68 38.12 -17.02
C THR A 410 12.00 39.39 -17.81
N PRO A 411 12.90 40.27 -17.32
CA PRO A 411 13.27 41.52 -17.99
C PRO A 411 14.18 41.26 -19.21
N GLY A 412 13.61 40.70 -20.29
CA GLY A 412 14.20 40.65 -21.64
C GLY A 412 15.70 40.34 -21.73
N GLU A 413 16.39 40.99 -22.68
CA GLU A 413 17.82 40.84 -23.00
C GLU A 413 18.79 41.37 -21.91
N TYR A 414 18.29 41.85 -20.77
CA TYR A 414 19.09 42.44 -19.69
C TYR A 414 18.88 41.75 -18.33
N THR A 415 18.34 40.53 -18.34
CA THR A 415 17.98 39.81 -17.12
C THR A 415 19.21 39.52 -16.25
N GLU A 416 20.35 39.18 -16.86
CA GLU A 416 21.61 38.90 -16.17
C GLU A 416 22.14 40.12 -15.42
N PHE A 417 22.05 41.32 -16.03
CA PHE A 417 22.46 42.57 -15.39
C PHE A 417 21.53 42.94 -14.23
N PHE A 418 20.22 42.75 -14.40
CA PHE A 418 19.26 42.95 -13.32
C PHE A 418 19.54 42.03 -12.13
N LEU A 419 19.84 40.75 -12.37
CA LEU A 419 20.19 39.80 -11.32
C LEU A 419 21.49 40.21 -10.60
N ALA A 420 22.50 40.66 -11.35
CA ALA A 420 23.75 41.15 -10.78
C ALA A 420 23.54 42.38 -9.87
N GLU A 421 22.65 43.30 -10.24
CA GLU A 421 22.28 44.46 -9.40
C GLU A 421 21.55 44.02 -8.12
N VAL A 422 20.66 43.02 -8.20
CA VAL A 422 19.98 42.46 -7.02
C VAL A 422 20.99 41.80 -6.07
N GLU A 423 21.94 41.03 -6.61
CA GLU A 423 22.99 40.36 -5.83
C GLU A 423 23.98 41.36 -5.21
N THR A 424 24.25 42.45 -5.93
CA THR A 424 25.02 43.59 -5.43
C THR A 424 24.29 44.26 -4.28
N TRP A 425 22.98 44.50 -4.42
CA TRP A 425 22.17 45.05 -3.33
C TRP A 425 22.20 44.16 -2.09
N VAL A 426 22.07 42.84 -2.25
CA VAL A 426 22.19 41.88 -1.13
C VAL A 426 23.57 42.00 -0.45
N SER A 427 24.64 42.15 -1.23
CA SER A 427 26.00 42.28 -0.71
C SER A 427 26.25 43.56 0.09
N TYR A 428 25.70 44.71 -0.34
CA TYR A 428 26.04 46.02 0.22
C TYR A 428 24.97 46.61 1.15
N HIS A 429 23.69 46.30 0.94
CA HIS A 429 22.57 47.00 1.59
C HIS A 429 21.72 46.11 2.51
N LEU A 430 21.78 44.78 2.41
CA LEU A 430 20.97 43.87 3.23
C LEU A 430 21.18 44.07 4.74
N ASP A 431 22.43 44.24 5.20
CA ASP A 431 22.70 44.47 6.62
C ASP A 431 22.07 45.79 7.09
N SER A 432 22.15 46.88 6.30
CA SER A 432 21.50 48.16 6.63
C SER A 432 19.99 48.00 6.71
N TRP A 433 19.38 47.39 5.69
CA TRP A 433 17.95 47.11 5.64
C TRP A 433 17.50 46.29 6.87
N LEU A 434 18.27 45.27 7.24
CA LEU A 434 17.98 44.44 8.41
C LEU A 434 17.98 45.26 9.71
N HIS A 435 18.92 46.17 9.93
CA HIS A 435 18.96 46.99 11.15
C HIS A 435 17.70 47.86 11.31
N HIS A 436 17.17 48.38 10.21
CA HIS A 436 15.94 49.19 10.22
C HIS A 436 14.67 48.36 10.41
N ASN A 437 14.67 47.10 9.99
CA ASN A 437 13.46 46.26 9.94
C ASN A 437 13.46 45.10 10.97
N ILE A 438 14.47 45.00 11.85
CA ILE A 438 14.62 43.86 12.78
C ILE A 438 13.45 43.69 13.77
N THR A 439 12.73 44.77 14.08
CA THR A 439 11.55 44.77 14.96
C THR A 439 10.23 44.71 14.21
N GLU A 440 10.23 44.78 12.87
CA GLU A 440 9.00 44.74 12.09
C GLU A 440 8.46 43.30 12.01
N SER A 441 7.19 43.12 12.41
CA SER A 441 6.53 41.81 12.44
C SER A 441 6.50 41.11 11.08
N GLU A 442 6.30 41.88 10.00
CA GLU A 442 6.16 41.37 8.63
C GLU A 442 7.48 41.26 7.86
N ALA A 443 8.62 41.63 8.47
CA ALA A 443 9.91 41.66 7.75
C ALA A 443 10.33 40.27 7.22
N CYS A 444 10.08 39.20 7.99
CA CYS A 444 10.32 37.83 7.53
C CYS A 444 9.44 37.45 6.32
N ALA A 445 8.19 37.92 6.29
CA ALA A 445 7.28 37.67 5.17
C ALA A 445 7.75 38.40 3.91
N LYS A 446 8.14 39.68 4.03
CA LYS A 446 8.72 40.47 2.92
C LYS A 446 9.99 39.83 2.34
N LEU A 447 10.89 39.35 3.21
CA LEU A 447 12.10 38.64 2.76
C LEU A 447 11.77 37.33 2.04
N LEU A 448 10.77 36.57 2.51
CA LEU A 448 10.34 35.33 1.86
C LEU A 448 9.77 35.58 0.45
N GLU A 449 8.94 36.60 0.31
CA GLU A 449 8.41 37.04 -0.98
C GLU A 449 9.54 37.43 -1.94
N PHE A 450 10.48 38.25 -1.45
CA PHE A 450 11.66 38.66 -2.20
C PHE A 450 12.54 37.48 -2.64
N MET A 451 12.87 36.56 -1.73
CA MET A 451 13.66 35.35 -2.02
C MET A 451 12.99 34.48 -3.09
N THR A 452 11.67 34.36 -3.02
CA THR A 452 10.88 33.54 -3.95
C THR A 452 10.82 34.18 -5.33
N ALA A 453 10.64 35.50 -5.40
CA ALA A 453 10.66 36.26 -6.65
C ALA A 453 12.05 36.20 -7.31
N TYR A 454 13.12 36.43 -6.56
CA TYR A 454 14.50 36.34 -7.03
C TYR A 454 14.83 34.93 -7.59
N LYS A 455 14.57 33.88 -6.79
CA LYS A 455 14.83 32.50 -7.20
C LYS A 455 14.07 32.12 -8.48
N LYS A 456 12.83 32.60 -8.65
CA LYS A 456 12.00 32.31 -9.83
C LYS A 456 12.65 32.81 -11.13
N ILE A 457 13.34 33.95 -11.07
CA ILE A 457 14.02 34.56 -12.24
C ILE A 457 15.44 34.01 -12.39
N ALA A 458 16.21 33.90 -11.29
CA ALA A 458 17.60 33.50 -11.32
C ALA A 458 17.81 32.03 -11.73
N LEU A 459 16.96 31.10 -11.24
CA LEU A 459 17.17 29.67 -11.44
C LEU A 459 17.11 29.21 -12.91
N PRO A 460 16.17 29.67 -13.76
CA PRO A 460 16.18 29.36 -15.19
C PRO A 460 17.43 29.87 -15.91
N ILE A 461 17.90 31.07 -15.56
CA ILE A 461 19.04 31.74 -16.20
C ILE A 461 20.34 31.04 -15.83
N TYR A 462 20.58 30.80 -14.54
CA TYR A 462 21.82 30.18 -14.07
C TYR A 462 21.86 28.66 -14.24
N ARG A 463 20.80 28.00 -14.75
CA ARG A 463 20.72 26.53 -14.79
C ARG A 463 21.92 25.86 -15.47
N THR A 464 22.52 26.51 -16.45
CA THR A 464 23.70 26.04 -17.18
C THR A 464 24.99 26.77 -16.80
N ASP A 465 24.95 27.67 -15.82
CA ASP A 465 26.08 28.43 -15.30
C ASP A 465 26.34 28.09 -13.83
N PRO A 466 27.33 27.22 -13.55
CA PRO A 466 27.72 26.83 -12.20
C PRO A 466 28.17 28.00 -11.29
N GLU A 467 28.75 29.06 -11.85
CA GLU A 467 29.19 30.23 -11.08
C GLU A 467 28.00 31.09 -10.66
N GLY A 468 27.09 31.41 -11.60
CA GLY A 468 25.83 32.09 -11.31
C GLY A 468 24.96 31.34 -10.30
N LEU A 469 24.87 30.01 -10.39
CA LEU A 469 24.18 29.20 -9.37
C LEU A 469 24.81 29.36 -8.00
N SER A 470 26.14 29.44 -7.95
CA SER A 470 26.88 29.57 -6.70
C SER A 470 26.64 30.94 -6.05
N ILE A 471 26.59 32.01 -6.85
CA ILE A 471 26.25 33.36 -6.39
C ILE A 471 24.80 33.44 -5.92
N MET A 472 23.86 32.84 -6.66
CA MET A 472 22.45 32.79 -6.27
C MET A 472 22.25 32.08 -4.93
N VAL A 473 22.90 30.94 -4.72
CA VAL A 473 22.85 30.21 -3.44
C VAL A 473 23.44 31.04 -2.31
N LEU A 474 24.55 31.76 -2.56
CA LEU A 474 25.15 32.66 -1.58
C LEU A 474 24.19 33.78 -1.18
N ALA A 475 23.59 34.49 -2.15
CA ALA A 475 22.64 35.57 -1.89
C ALA A 475 21.38 35.09 -1.15
N LEU A 476 20.81 33.94 -1.54
CA LEU A 476 19.67 33.33 -0.83
C LEU A 476 20.02 32.95 0.61
N THR A 477 21.26 32.53 0.86
CA THR A 477 21.71 32.18 2.22
C THR A 477 21.90 33.42 3.09
N GLU A 478 22.42 34.52 2.53
CA GLU A 478 22.52 35.81 3.24
C GLU A 478 21.11 36.36 3.60
N LEU A 479 20.17 36.29 2.67
CA LEU A 479 18.76 36.64 2.93
C LEU A 479 18.13 35.75 4.00
N TRP A 480 18.41 34.44 3.97
CA TRP A 480 17.97 33.52 5.03
C TRP A 480 18.57 33.89 6.41
N ILE A 481 19.84 34.30 6.46
CA ILE A 481 20.47 34.76 7.71
C ILE A 481 19.75 36.01 8.24
N ALA A 482 19.37 36.95 7.37
CA ALA A 482 18.58 38.11 7.77
C ALA A 482 17.23 37.67 8.38
N CYS A 483 16.53 36.72 7.75
CA CYS A 483 15.33 36.09 8.31
C CYS A 483 15.58 35.45 9.68
N ASP A 484 16.65 34.65 9.85
CA ASP A 484 16.96 34.00 11.14
C ASP A 484 17.27 35.03 12.23
N LYS A 485 17.96 36.14 11.91
CA LYS A 485 18.22 37.23 12.86
C LYS A 485 16.92 37.89 13.33
N ILE A 486 15.96 38.15 12.43
CA ILE A 486 14.64 38.70 12.78
C ILE A 486 13.83 37.67 13.58
N ALA A 487 13.76 36.42 13.12
CA ALA A 487 12.98 35.38 13.77
C ALA A 487 13.45 35.14 15.22
N LYS A 488 14.75 35.20 15.49
CA LYS A 488 15.31 35.10 16.85
C LYS A 488 15.01 36.31 17.72
N SER A 489 14.90 37.53 17.15
CA SER A 489 14.54 38.72 17.91
C SER A 489 13.10 38.62 18.42
N GLN A 490 12.20 38.09 17.58
CA GLN A 490 10.78 37.93 17.89
C GLN A 490 10.49 36.67 18.71
N ILE A 491 11.24 35.57 18.47
CA ILE A 491 11.06 34.27 19.11
C ILE A 491 12.40 33.79 19.67
N PRO A 492 12.80 34.27 20.86
CA PRO A 492 14.08 33.90 21.48
C PRO A 492 14.25 32.38 21.69
N LEU A 493 13.15 31.63 21.86
CA LEU A 493 13.16 30.17 21.97
C LEU A 493 13.85 29.48 20.80
N MET A 494 13.84 30.08 19.60
CA MET A 494 14.53 29.49 18.44
C MET A 494 16.02 29.34 18.69
N CYS A 495 16.65 30.24 19.47
CA CYS A 495 18.08 30.21 19.77
C CYS A 495 18.56 28.88 20.37
N ASP A 496 17.70 28.20 21.13
CA ASP A 496 18.03 26.91 21.75
C ASP A 496 18.22 25.79 20.71
N TYR A 497 17.63 25.93 19.52
CA TYR A 497 17.63 24.90 18.49
C TYR A 497 18.67 25.16 17.41
N ASP A 498 19.31 24.08 16.95
CA ASP A 498 20.27 24.11 15.85
C ASP A 498 19.56 24.39 14.51
N PRO A 499 20.10 25.27 13.65
CA PRO A 499 19.46 25.65 12.39
C PRO A 499 19.54 24.56 11.31
N ARG A 500 20.33 23.50 11.51
CA ARG A 500 20.44 22.33 10.63
C ARG A 500 20.83 22.63 9.17
N ILE A 501 21.58 23.71 8.95
CA ILE A 501 22.21 24.02 7.65
C ILE A 501 23.68 23.61 7.73
N PRO A 502 24.10 22.51 7.07
CA PRO A 502 25.48 22.05 7.11
C PRO A 502 26.40 22.98 6.30
N SER A 503 27.44 23.51 6.94
CA SER A 503 28.41 24.39 6.25
C SER A 503 29.20 23.68 5.15
N CYS A 504 29.30 22.35 5.19
CA CYS A 504 29.99 21.58 4.13
C CYS A 504 29.33 21.71 2.75
N LEU A 505 28.04 22.08 2.68
CA LEU A 505 27.36 22.32 1.40
C LEU A 505 27.99 23.48 0.61
N PHE A 506 28.63 24.43 1.29
CA PHE A 506 29.23 25.58 0.64
C PHE A 506 30.60 25.32 0.00
N GLN A 507 31.22 24.17 0.30
CA GLN A 507 32.51 23.77 -0.30
C GLN A 507 32.40 23.54 -1.81
N SER A 508 31.19 23.29 -2.30
CA SER A 508 30.91 23.08 -3.72
C SER A 508 30.61 24.37 -4.49
N LEU A 509 30.58 25.54 -3.82
CA LEU A 509 30.30 26.82 -4.48
C LEU A 509 31.53 27.30 -5.27
N LEU A 510 31.31 27.66 -6.53
CA LEU A 510 32.31 28.25 -7.42
C LEU A 510 32.25 29.78 -7.32
N LEU A 511 33.10 30.35 -6.46
CA LEU A 511 33.13 31.78 -6.16
C LEU A 511 34.50 32.39 -6.53
N PRO A 512 34.71 32.80 -7.79
CA PRO A 512 36.03 33.25 -8.27
C PRO A 512 36.46 34.61 -7.69
N SER A 513 35.51 35.43 -7.21
CA SER A 513 35.81 36.74 -6.61
C SER A 513 36.17 36.62 -5.13
N ARG A 514 37.23 37.35 -4.72
CA ARG A 514 37.62 37.51 -3.32
C ARG A 514 36.49 38.07 -2.45
N ASP A 515 35.64 38.93 -2.99
CA ASP A 515 34.54 39.53 -2.23
C ASP A 515 33.41 38.53 -1.98
N ASN A 516 33.12 37.65 -2.95
CA ASN A 516 32.19 36.54 -2.74
C ASN A 516 32.74 35.53 -1.71
N MET A 517 34.05 35.26 -1.72
CA MET A 517 34.67 34.42 -0.68
C MET A 517 34.59 35.05 0.72
N ARG A 518 34.70 36.39 0.83
CA ARG A 518 34.48 37.10 2.11
C ARG A 518 33.03 37.03 2.58
N ARG A 519 32.07 37.18 1.67
CA ARG A 519 30.63 36.99 1.95
C ARG A 519 30.37 35.58 2.48
N LEU A 520 30.91 34.56 1.81
CA LEU A 520 30.78 33.17 2.26
C LEU A 520 31.40 32.96 3.66
N ALA A 521 32.56 33.54 3.94
CA ALA A 521 33.17 33.45 5.27
C ALA A 521 32.27 34.01 6.38
N LYS A 522 31.53 35.11 6.13
CA LYS A 522 30.54 35.65 7.07
C LYS A 522 29.37 34.68 7.30
N VAL A 523 28.88 34.06 6.22
CA VAL A 523 27.82 33.04 6.27
C VAL A 523 28.23 31.84 7.12
N GLU A 524 29.42 31.27 6.85
CA GLU A 524 29.96 30.13 7.60
C GLU A 524 30.19 30.48 9.07
N GLN A 525 30.71 31.68 9.35
CA GLN A 525 30.91 32.17 10.71
C GLN A 525 29.58 32.26 11.46
N TYR A 526 28.55 32.83 10.83
CA TYR A 526 27.23 32.96 11.43
C TYR A 526 26.63 31.60 11.79
N LEU A 527 26.61 30.66 10.85
CA LEU A 527 26.06 29.32 11.07
C LEU A 527 26.82 28.55 12.16
N ARG A 528 28.15 28.68 12.20
CA ARG A 528 28.98 28.08 13.26
C ARG A 528 28.64 28.65 14.63
N GLN A 529 28.58 29.98 14.76
CA GLN A 529 28.19 30.64 16.01
C GLN A 529 26.78 30.22 16.44
N ARG A 530 25.85 30.14 15.47
CA ARG A 530 24.46 29.77 15.71
C ARG A 530 24.32 28.34 16.23
N SER A 531 25.10 27.41 15.69
CA SER A 531 25.15 26.00 16.12
C SER A 531 25.83 25.84 17.48
N GLN A 532 26.87 26.64 17.78
CA GLN A 532 27.54 26.64 19.09
C GLN A 532 26.65 27.12 20.25
N VAL A 533 25.74 28.06 19.97
CA VAL A 533 24.78 28.56 20.97
C VAL A 533 23.63 27.57 21.20
N ALA A 534 23.28 26.74 20.20
CA ALA A 534 22.19 25.79 20.30
C ALA A 534 22.50 24.64 21.28
N ASP A 535 21.47 24.17 22.00
CA ASP A 535 21.56 22.98 22.85
C ASP A 535 21.55 21.72 21.97
N GLN A 536 22.72 21.11 21.83
CA GLN A 536 22.93 19.91 21.02
C GLN A 536 22.16 18.68 21.54
N SER A 537 21.63 18.72 22.76
CA SER A 537 20.79 17.66 23.32
C SER A 537 19.31 17.79 22.95
N LEU A 538 18.90 18.91 22.34
CA LEU A 538 17.53 19.10 21.87
C LEU A 538 17.26 18.36 20.55
N PRO A 539 16.03 17.87 20.36
CA PRO A 539 15.65 17.21 19.13
C PRO A 539 15.61 18.18 17.95
N ASP A 540 15.67 17.62 16.75
CA ASP A 540 15.68 18.38 15.50
C ASP A 540 14.41 19.23 15.32
N ILE A 541 14.59 20.51 14.98
CA ILE A 541 13.50 21.50 14.89
C ILE A 541 12.53 21.23 13.72
N PHE A 542 12.98 20.59 12.64
CA PHE A 542 12.19 20.37 11.43
C PHE A 542 11.58 18.98 11.33
N THR A 543 12.16 17.98 12.00
CA THR A 543 11.78 16.57 11.83
C THR A 543 11.22 15.91 13.09
N SER A 544 11.42 16.49 14.27
CA SER A 544 10.96 15.91 15.53
C SER A 544 9.68 16.56 16.05
N PHE A 545 8.64 15.76 16.27
CA PHE A 545 7.32 16.23 16.69
C PHE A 545 6.79 15.46 17.91
N GLY A 546 5.94 16.10 18.71
CA GLY A 546 5.17 15.46 19.80
C GLY A 546 5.91 15.20 21.12
N GLY A 547 7.24 15.31 21.16
CA GLY A 547 8.01 15.22 22.40
C GLY A 547 7.98 16.52 23.22
N SER A 548 8.06 16.43 24.55
CA SER A 548 8.03 17.59 25.46
C SER A 548 9.16 18.60 25.22
N ARG A 549 10.31 18.15 24.70
CA ARG A 549 11.48 18.98 24.37
C ARG A 549 11.49 19.50 22.92
N THR A 550 10.48 19.19 22.10
CA THR A 550 10.40 19.68 20.71
C THR A 550 10.00 21.16 20.67
N PHE A 551 10.46 21.87 19.63
CA PHE A 551 10.21 23.31 19.49
C PHE A 551 8.72 23.63 19.54
N ALA A 552 7.90 22.89 18.79
CA ALA A 552 6.46 23.14 18.70
C ALA A 552 5.76 23.03 20.08
N VAL A 553 6.13 22.04 20.90
CA VAL A 553 5.54 21.84 22.23
C VAL A 553 5.99 22.93 23.21
N ARG A 554 7.28 23.30 23.19
CA ARG A 554 7.79 24.39 24.03
C ARG A 554 7.21 25.75 23.63
N TYR A 555 7.11 26.02 22.33
CA TYR A 555 6.51 27.26 21.80
C TYR A 555 5.03 27.34 22.15
N TYR A 556 4.27 26.25 22.01
CA TYR A 556 2.89 26.15 22.49
C TYR A 556 2.77 26.49 23.99
N GLY A 557 3.69 25.98 24.81
CA GLY A 557 3.73 26.26 26.24
C GLY A 557 3.88 27.75 26.59
N GLN A 558 4.50 28.53 25.70
CA GLN A 558 4.68 29.99 25.87
C GLN A 558 3.61 30.83 25.16
N SER A 559 2.76 30.21 24.33
CA SER A 559 1.79 30.93 23.50
C SER A 559 0.35 30.79 24.00
N ALA A 560 -0.16 31.84 24.65
CA ALA A 560 -1.56 31.94 25.07
C ALA A 560 -2.59 31.86 23.93
N VAL A 561 -2.22 32.29 22.71
CA VAL A 561 -3.10 32.20 21.53
C VAL A 561 -3.37 30.73 21.16
N HIS A 562 -2.32 29.95 20.98
CA HIS A 562 -2.42 28.52 20.69
C HIS A 562 -3.09 27.71 21.83
N GLN A 563 -2.86 28.07 23.09
CA GLN A 563 -3.55 27.43 24.23
C GLN A 563 -5.06 27.68 24.20
N ARG A 564 -5.50 28.91 23.91
CA ARG A 564 -6.92 29.23 23.71
C ARG A 564 -7.52 28.51 22.51
N LEU A 565 -6.75 28.34 21.43
CA LEU A 565 -7.18 27.58 20.27
C LEU A 565 -7.42 26.10 20.62
N LEU A 566 -6.52 25.47 21.38
CA LEU A 566 -6.72 24.10 21.86
C LEU A 566 -8.02 23.96 22.65
N GLY A 567 -8.28 24.86 23.60
CA GLY A 567 -9.50 24.84 24.39
C GLY A 567 -10.78 24.96 23.55
N LYS A 568 -10.75 25.76 22.46
CA LYS A 568 -11.87 25.84 21.50
C LYS A 568 -12.08 24.51 20.77
N ILE A 569 -10.99 23.89 20.30
CA ILE A 569 -11.03 22.59 19.61
C ILE A 569 -11.60 21.51 20.53
N GLU A 570 -11.14 21.45 21.79
CA GLU A 570 -11.61 20.49 22.78
C GLU A 570 -13.10 20.69 23.11
N ALA A 571 -13.54 21.93 23.27
CA ALA A 571 -14.95 22.25 23.50
C ALA A 571 -15.83 21.85 22.30
N GLU A 572 -15.37 22.07 21.07
CA GLU A 572 -16.06 21.64 19.87
C GLU A 572 -16.11 20.11 19.75
N ALA A 573 -15.00 19.42 20.01
CA ALA A 573 -14.94 17.97 20.03
C ALA A 573 -15.90 17.37 21.08
N ALA A 574 -16.00 17.98 22.27
CA ALA A 574 -16.94 17.56 23.31
C ALA A 574 -18.40 17.74 22.87
N ARG A 575 -18.74 18.86 22.22
CA ARG A 575 -20.08 19.08 21.64
C ARG A 575 -20.41 18.06 20.56
N SER A 576 -19.50 17.82 19.63
CA SER A 576 -19.65 16.84 18.55
C SER A 576 -19.81 15.42 19.07
N ARG A 577 -19.05 15.04 20.11
CA ARG A 577 -19.20 13.74 20.79
C ARG A 577 -20.59 13.59 21.41
N THR A 578 -21.07 14.62 22.10
CA THR A 578 -22.41 14.62 22.73
C THR A 578 -23.51 14.46 21.68
N ALA A 579 -23.41 15.20 20.57
CA ALA A 579 -24.35 15.08 19.45
C ALA A 579 -24.34 13.67 18.83
N LYS A 580 -23.16 13.06 18.65
CA LYS A 580 -23.04 11.71 18.07
C LYS A 580 -23.61 10.62 19.00
N ILE A 581 -23.46 10.76 20.32
CA ILE A 581 -24.09 9.86 21.29
C ILE A 581 -25.62 9.93 21.19
N ALA A 582 -26.19 11.14 21.07
CA ALA A 582 -27.64 11.32 20.89
C ALA A 582 -28.12 10.71 19.56
N GLU A 583 -27.37 10.90 18.47
CA GLU A 583 -27.66 10.29 17.17
C GLU A 583 -27.65 8.75 17.26
N LEU A 584 -26.62 8.16 17.89
CA LEU A 584 -26.53 6.71 18.07
C LEU A 584 -27.74 6.16 18.81
N SER A 585 -28.16 6.81 19.90
CA SER A 585 -29.35 6.41 20.66
C SER A 585 -30.61 6.42 19.79
N ASN A 586 -30.76 7.42 18.91
CA ASN A 586 -31.90 7.51 18.01
C ASN A 586 -31.88 6.41 16.92
N VAL A 587 -30.71 6.18 16.31
CA VAL A 587 -30.54 5.13 15.29
C VAL A 587 -30.76 3.74 15.88
N GLN A 588 -30.31 3.46 17.11
CA GLN A 588 -30.57 2.20 17.80
C GLN A 588 -32.07 2.00 18.04
N ALA A 589 -32.78 3.03 18.51
CA ALA A 589 -34.23 2.97 18.70
C ALA A 589 -34.97 2.71 17.38
N GLN A 590 -34.53 3.36 16.28
CA GLN A 590 -35.09 3.14 14.95
C GLN A 590 -34.80 1.71 14.44
N HIS A 591 -33.58 1.21 14.64
CA HIS A 591 -33.22 -0.16 14.27
C HIS A 591 -34.07 -1.18 15.03
N GLU A 592 -34.25 -1.02 16.34
CA GLU A 592 -35.15 -1.89 17.12
C GLU A 592 -36.59 -1.83 16.60
N ARG A 593 -37.10 -0.64 16.30
CA ARG A 593 -38.43 -0.47 15.71
C ARG A 593 -38.54 -1.21 14.38
N LEU A 594 -37.58 -1.03 13.47
CA LEU A 594 -37.55 -1.69 12.16
C LEU A 594 -37.42 -3.21 12.31
N ARG A 595 -36.61 -3.69 13.26
CA ARG A 595 -36.47 -5.11 13.57
C ARG A 595 -37.79 -5.72 14.04
N ARG A 596 -38.51 -5.04 14.94
CA ARG A 596 -39.85 -5.48 15.39
C ARG A 596 -40.85 -5.49 14.24
N LEU A 597 -40.82 -4.49 13.35
CA LEU A 597 -41.69 -4.46 12.16
C LEU A 597 -41.36 -5.59 11.18
N TYR A 598 -40.08 -5.89 10.98
CA TYR A 598 -39.63 -7.00 10.15
C TYR A 598 -40.05 -8.36 10.75
N GLU A 599 -39.87 -8.55 12.06
CA GLU A 599 -40.29 -9.77 12.78
C GLU A 599 -41.83 -9.95 12.77
N ALA A 600 -42.60 -8.85 12.77
CA ALA A 600 -44.06 -8.87 12.73
C ALA A 600 -44.64 -8.96 11.30
N ALA A 601 -43.85 -8.76 10.26
CA ALA A 601 -44.31 -8.84 8.88
C ALA A 601 -44.41 -10.31 8.46
N SER A 602 -45.63 -10.83 8.30
CA SER A 602 -45.84 -12.11 7.61
C SER A 602 -45.61 -11.90 6.10
N CYS A 603 -44.58 -12.53 5.55
CA CYS A 603 -44.38 -12.55 4.10
C CYS A 603 -45.54 -13.31 3.43
N GLU A 604 -46.48 -12.59 2.82
CA GLU A 604 -47.42 -13.16 1.85
C GLU A 604 -46.68 -13.44 0.54
N CYS A 605 -46.33 -14.70 0.31
CA CYS A 605 -45.92 -15.18 -1.00
C CYS A 605 -47.13 -15.21 -1.94
N LEU A 606 -47.42 -14.09 -2.62
CA LEU A 606 -48.37 -14.09 -3.73
C LEU A 606 -47.74 -14.80 -4.94
N LEU A 607 -48.10 -16.08 -5.11
CA LEU A 607 -47.90 -16.81 -6.36
C LEU A 607 -48.76 -16.16 -7.45
N GLN A 608 -48.17 -15.19 -8.19
CA GLN A 608 -48.79 -14.70 -9.42
C GLN A 608 -48.74 -15.80 -10.49
N ASN A 609 -49.80 -16.61 -10.54
CA ASN A 609 -50.12 -17.40 -11.72
C ASN A 609 -50.49 -16.44 -12.85
N LYS A 610 -49.55 -16.22 -13.79
CA LYS A 610 -49.85 -15.60 -15.09
C LYS A 610 -50.77 -16.53 -15.91
N ARG A 611 -52.07 -16.49 -15.62
CA ARG A 611 -53.11 -16.86 -16.58
C ARG A 611 -54.24 -15.82 -16.54
N LYS A 612 -54.25 -15.01 -17.61
CA LYS A 612 -55.36 -14.31 -18.26
C LYS A 612 -56.57 -13.93 -17.38
N GLY A 613 -56.76 -12.62 -17.24
CA GLY A 613 -58.03 -11.97 -17.56
C GLY A 613 -59.02 -11.76 -16.42
N ALA A 614 -59.41 -10.49 -16.27
CA ALA A 614 -60.57 -9.97 -15.55
C ALA A 614 -60.52 -10.02 -14.01
N MET A 615 -60.23 -8.85 -13.41
CA MET A 615 -60.82 -8.48 -12.13
C MET A 615 -61.88 -7.40 -12.39
N SER A 616 -63.14 -7.80 -12.22
CA SER A 616 -64.23 -6.89 -11.86
C SER A 616 -64.09 -6.56 -10.38
N TYR A 617 -64.30 -5.29 -10.03
CA TYR A 617 -64.40 -4.83 -8.65
C TYR A 617 -65.68 -5.37 -7.98
N GLN A 618 -65.53 -5.93 -6.78
CA GLN A 618 -66.40 -5.72 -5.61
C GLN A 618 -65.58 -5.91 -4.34
#